data_AF-A0A2N5XF91-F1
#
_entry.id   AF-A0A2N5XF91-F1
#
_cell.length_a   1.000
_cell.length_b   1.000
_cell.length_c   1.000
_cell.angle_alpha   90.00
_cell.angle_beta   90.00
_cell.angle_gamma   90.00
#
_symmetry.space_group_name_H-M   'P 1'
#
loop_
_entity.id
_entity.type
_entity.pdbx_description
1 polymer ?
#
loop_
_entity_poly.entity_id
_entity_poly.type
_entity_poly.pdbx_seq_one_letter_code
_entity_poly.pdbx_strand_id
1 'polypeptide(L)'
;MPSGGAGADAKRAVRISKFLALVLRHDPAAAGVVLDREGWVEVDVLIRACAAAGRPFTRAELEHVVATSDKKRFALSADGRRIRAGQGHSVDVDLGLPAVEPPAVLHHGTASRALPLVLREGLRPMSRQDVHLSADAAT
;
A
#
# COMPACT_ATOMS: atom_id res chain seq x y z
N MET A 1 -8.29 13.39 39.49
CA MET A 1 -9.03 12.82 38.34
C MET A 1 -8.06 12.71 37.17
N PRO A 2 -7.73 11.51 36.66
CA PRO A 2 -6.53 11.32 35.86
C PRO A 2 -6.75 11.75 34.40
N SER A 3 -6.12 12.86 34.02
CA SER A 3 -5.97 13.36 32.65
C SER A 3 -4.86 12.60 31.88
N GLY A 4 -4.88 11.27 31.93
CA GLY A 4 -3.86 10.39 31.32
C GLY A 4 -4.25 9.72 29.99
N GLY A 5 -5.49 9.87 29.53
CA GLY A 5 -6.04 9.10 28.38
C GLY A 5 -5.48 9.50 27.01
N ALA A 6 -5.47 10.80 26.70
CA ALA A 6 -5.20 11.29 25.35
C ALA A 6 -3.82 10.88 24.78
N GLY A 7 -2.79 10.79 25.64
CA GLY A 7 -1.44 10.39 25.22
C GLY A 7 -1.29 8.88 24.96
N ALA A 8 -2.08 8.05 25.64
CA ALA A 8 -2.10 6.60 25.42
C ALA A 8 -2.84 6.24 24.13
N ASP A 9 -3.95 6.94 23.86
CA ASP A 9 -4.76 6.77 22.64
C ASP A 9 -3.99 7.16 21.38
N ALA A 10 -3.27 8.28 21.40
CA ALA A 10 -2.41 8.70 20.28
C ALA A 10 -1.30 7.67 19.99
N LYS A 11 -0.63 7.15 21.04
CA LYS A 11 0.39 6.09 20.88
C LYS A 11 -0.22 4.81 20.32
N ARG A 12 -1.47 4.49 20.68
CA ARG A 12 -2.19 3.32 20.17
C ARG A 12 -2.57 3.49 18.70
N ALA A 13 -3.10 4.64 18.30
CA ALA A 13 -3.40 4.97 16.92
C ALA A 13 -2.16 4.87 16.01
N VAL A 14 -1.00 5.37 16.47
CA VAL A 14 0.27 5.26 15.71
C VAL A 14 0.70 3.80 15.52
N ARG A 15 0.53 2.95 16.54
CA ARG A 15 0.86 1.51 16.43
C ARG A 15 -0.06 0.80 15.43
N ILE A 16 -1.36 1.09 15.47
CA ILE A 16 -2.34 0.56 14.52
C ILE A 16 -1.98 1.02 13.10
N SER A 17 -1.71 2.32 12.90
CA SER A 17 -1.31 2.88 11.62
C SER A 17 -0.07 2.21 11.02
N LYS A 18 0.99 2.00 11.83
CA LYS A 18 2.19 1.28 11.38
C LYS A 18 1.90 -0.17 10.99
N PHE A 19 1.07 -0.86 11.77
CA PHE A 19 0.71 -2.24 11.47
C PHE A 19 -0.15 -2.35 10.21
N LEU A 20 -1.15 -1.48 10.05
CA LEU A 20 -1.95 -1.39 8.83
C LEU A 20 -1.09 -1.08 7.62
N ALA A 21 -0.09 -0.21 7.73
CA ALA A 21 0.84 0.05 6.65
C ALA A 21 1.67 -1.20 6.30
N LEU A 22 2.12 -1.97 7.29
CA LEU A 22 2.81 -3.25 7.05
C LEU A 22 1.89 -4.23 6.31
N VAL A 23 0.69 -4.45 6.83
CA VAL A 23 -0.27 -5.44 6.31
C VAL A 23 -0.77 -5.07 4.92
N LEU A 24 -1.18 -3.82 4.73
CA LEU A 24 -1.78 -3.37 3.47
C LEU A 24 -0.75 -3.04 2.39
N ARG A 25 0.54 -2.85 2.73
CA ARG A 25 1.58 -2.47 1.73
C ARG A 25 2.68 -3.49 1.52
N HIS A 26 2.99 -4.33 2.50
CA HIS A 26 4.20 -5.15 2.46
C HIS A 26 3.92 -6.63 2.73
N ASP A 27 3.09 -6.95 3.71
CA ASP A 27 2.88 -8.32 4.17
C ASP A 27 1.46 -8.54 4.72
N PRO A 28 0.48 -8.81 3.85
CA PRO A 28 -0.88 -9.12 4.27
C PRO A 28 -0.95 -10.43 5.09
N ALA A 29 0.00 -11.35 4.89
CA ALA A 29 0.09 -12.57 5.67
C ALA A 29 0.48 -12.32 7.13
N ALA A 30 1.14 -11.20 7.45
CA ALA A 30 1.45 -10.80 8.83
C ALA A 30 0.20 -10.64 9.72
N ALA A 31 -0.94 -10.29 9.13
CA ALA A 31 -2.22 -10.29 9.83
C ALA A 31 -3.10 -11.50 9.49
N GLY A 32 -2.66 -12.37 8.58
CA GLY A 32 -3.48 -13.48 8.06
C GLY A 32 -4.63 -13.00 7.18
N VAL A 33 -4.48 -11.87 6.49
CA VAL A 33 -5.47 -11.38 5.53
C VAL A 33 -5.02 -11.62 4.10
N VAL A 34 -5.98 -11.71 3.20
CA VAL A 34 -5.75 -11.74 1.76
C VAL A 34 -6.33 -10.45 1.19
N LEU A 35 -5.49 -9.71 0.46
CA LEU A 35 -5.92 -8.53 -0.28
C LEU A 35 -6.47 -8.99 -1.63
N ASP A 36 -7.49 -8.31 -2.13
CA ASP A 36 -7.95 -8.51 -3.50
C ASP A 36 -6.96 -7.92 -4.52
N ARG A 37 -7.26 -8.10 -5.82
CA ARG A 37 -6.40 -7.64 -6.92
C ARG A 37 -6.09 -6.14 -6.82
N GLU A 38 -7.04 -5.34 -6.33
CA GLU A 38 -6.93 -3.89 -6.18
C GLU A 38 -6.43 -3.43 -4.79
N GLY A 39 -6.05 -4.38 -3.94
CA GLY A 39 -5.47 -4.13 -2.61
C GLY A 39 -6.51 -3.93 -1.51
N TRP A 40 -7.79 -4.21 -1.77
CA TRP A 40 -8.85 -4.09 -0.78
C TRP A 40 -8.93 -5.33 0.10
N VAL A 41 -9.32 -5.09 1.35
CA VAL A 41 -9.74 -6.12 2.29
C VAL A 41 -10.98 -5.63 3.05
N GLU A 42 -11.89 -6.55 3.35
CA GLU A 42 -13.02 -6.28 4.23
C GLU A 42 -12.53 -5.88 5.62
N VAL A 43 -13.02 -4.76 6.14
CA VAL A 43 -12.67 -4.22 7.45
C VAL A 43 -12.97 -5.22 8.55
N ASP A 44 -14.08 -5.95 8.46
CA ASP A 44 -14.45 -6.93 9.48
C ASP A 44 -13.55 -8.19 9.42
N VAL A 45 -13.02 -8.52 8.24
CA VAL A 45 -12.01 -9.59 8.09
C VAL A 45 -10.70 -9.11 8.68
N LEU A 46 -10.28 -7.89 8.35
CA LEU A 46 -9.05 -7.30 8.87
C LEU A 46 -9.06 -7.18 10.40
N ILE A 47 -10.15 -6.72 11.00
CA ILE A 47 -10.29 -6.62 12.47
C ILE A 47 -10.15 -8.00 13.11
N ARG A 48 -10.84 -9.01 12.59
CA ARG A 48 -10.77 -10.39 13.11
C ARG A 48 -9.38 -10.98 12.98
N ALA A 49 -8.75 -10.79 11.82
CA ALA A 49 -7.42 -11.31 11.52
C ALA A 49 -6.35 -10.62 12.40
N CYS A 50 -6.44 -9.31 12.57
CA CYS A 50 -5.56 -8.57 13.48
C CYS A 50 -5.76 -8.97 14.95
N ALA A 51 -7.00 -9.24 15.37
CA ALA A 51 -7.27 -9.78 16.70
C ALA A 51 -6.62 -11.17 16.90
N ALA A 52 -6.72 -12.04 15.89
CA ALA A 52 -6.05 -13.35 15.90
C ALA A 52 -4.51 -13.23 15.91
N ALA A 53 -3.96 -12.22 15.24
CA ALA A 53 -2.53 -11.88 15.26
C ALA A 53 -2.06 -11.16 16.55
N GLY A 54 -2.91 -11.10 17.59
CA GLY A 54 -2.58 -10.49 18.88
C GLY A 54 -2.60 -8.96 18.90
N ARG A 55 -3.22 -8.32 17.89
CA ARG A 55 -3.32 -6.86 17.73
C ARG A 55 -4.78 -6.42 17.54
N PRO A 56 -5.66 -6.65 18.53
CA PRO A 56 -7.06 -6.28 18.41
C PRO A 56 -7.23 -4.75 18.39
N PHE A 57 -8.03 -4.29 17.44
CA PHE A 57 -8.53 -2.91 17.35
C PHE A 57 -9.99 -2.91 16.92
N THR A 58 -10.68 -1.82 17.23
CA THR A 58 -12.10 -1.59 16.91
C THR A 58 -12.24 -0.80 15.61
N ARG A 59 -13.43 -0.87 15.01
CA ARG A 59 -13.76 -0.06 13.82
C ARG A 59 -13.60 1.44 14.08
N ALA A 60 -13.99 1.94 15.25
CA ALA A 60 -13.81 3.34 15.63
C ALA A 60 -12.33 3.76 15.65
N GLU A 61 -11.43 2.89 16.14
CA GLU A 61 -9.99 3.14 16.12
C GLU A 61 -9.44 3.13 14.69
N LEU A 62 -9.93 2.23 13.84
CA LEU A 62 -9.56 2.19 12.42
C LEU A 62 -9.95 3.49 11.72
N GLU A 63 -11.21 3.91 11.86
CA GLU A 63 -11.73 5.15 11.27
C GLU A 63 -10.97 6.38 11.78
N HIS A 64 -10.65 6.41 13.07
CA HIS A 64 -9.80 7.45 13.63
C HIS A 64 -8.41 7.47 13.01
N VAL A 65 -7.76 6.32 12.83
CA VAL A 65 -6.45 6.20 12.17
C VAL A 65 -6.51 6.63 10.71
N VAL A 66 -7.59 6.30 9.99
CA VAL A 66 -7.80 6.72 8.60
C VAL A 66 -7.99 8.24 8.53
N ALA A 67 -8.82 8.81 9.41
CA ALA A 67 -9.12 10.24 9.47
C ALA A 67 -7.91 11.10 9.88
N THR A 68 -7.08 10.60 10.80
CA THR A 68 -5.88 11.30 11.30
C THR A 68 -4.62 11.05 10.47
N SER A 69 -4.72 10.26 9.40
CA SER A 69 -3.58 9.95 8.55
C SER A 69 -3.23 11.15 7.67
N ASP A 70 -2.15 11.87 8.02
CA ASP A 70 -1.65 13.09 7.36
C ASP A 70 -1.49 13.02 5.82
N LYS A 71 -1.51 11.82 5.23
CA LYS A 71 -1.25 11.60 3.79
C LYS A 71 -2.26 10.69 3.10
N LYS A 72 -3.50 10.58 3.61
CA LYS A 72 -4.51 9.63 3.07
C LYS A 72 -3.90 8.25 2.78
N ARG A 73 -3.08 7.75 3.71
CA ARG A 73 -2.28 6.53 3.50
C ARG A 73 -3.14 5.30 3.29
N PHE A 74 -4.40 5.38 3.73
CA PHE A 74 -5.43 4.37 3.65
C PHE A 74 -6.68 4.99 3.01
N ALA A 75 -7.36 4.21 2.19
CA ALA A 75 -8.64 4.56 1.60
C ALA A 75 -9.70 3.58 2.09
N LEU A 76 -10.85 4.11 2.49
CA LEU A 76 -12.06 3.33 2.75
C LEU A 76 -12.95 3.35 1.50
N SER A 77 -13.66 2.25 1.25
CA SER A 77 -14.65 2.18 0.18
C SER A 77 -15.84 3.10 0.49
N ALA A 78 -16.65 3.42 -0.52
CA ALA A 78 -17.79 4.33 -0.37
C ALA A 78 -18.84 3.83 0.66
N ASP A 79 -18.90 2.52 0.86
CA ASP A 79 -19.73 1.86 1.86
C ASP A 79 -19.06 1.71 3.24
N GLY A 80 -17.77 2.10 3.36
CA GLY A 80 -16.97 1.95 4.58
C GLY A 80 -16.66 0.50 4.98
N ARG A 81 -16.96 -0.48 4.11
CA ARG A 81 -16.80 -1.91 4.42
C ARG A 81 -15.43 -2.44 4.08
N ARG A 82 -14.78 -1.85 3.08
CA ARG A 82 -13.45 -2.24 2.62
C ARG A 82 -12.41 -1.16 2.87
N ILE A 83 -11.17 -1.57 3.12
CA ILE A 83 -10.01 -0.69 3.28
C ILE A 83 -8.87 -1.15 2.36
N ARG A 84 -8.13 -0.21 1.79
CA ARG A 84 -6.87 -0.45 1.06
C ARG A 84 -5.82 0.59 1.41
N ALA A 85 -4.55 0.33 1.07
CA ALA A 85 -3.54 1.39 1.09
C ALA A 85 -3.69 2.29 -0.15
N GLY A 86 -3.52 3.60 0.03
CA GLY A 86 -3.71 4.58 -1.05
C GLY A 86 -2.54 4.65 -2.05
N GLN A 87 -1.33 4.28 -1.64
CA GLN A 87 -0.07 4.36 -2.41
C GLN A 87 1.00 3.44 -1.77
N GLY A 88 1.92 2.92 -2.58
CA GLY A 88 3.16 2.29 -2.10
C GLY A 88 3.07 0.81 -1.73
N HIS A 89 2.33 0.02 -2.51
CA HIS A 89 2.36 -1.44 -2.41
C HIS A 89 3.74 -1.97 -2.83
N SER A 90 4.32 -2.82 -2.01
CA SER A 90 5.47 -3.67 -2.33
C SER A 90 5.04 -5.13 -2.58
N VAL A 91 3.79 -5.47 -2.25
CA VAL A 91 3.10 -6.70 -2.63
C VAL A 91 2.42 -6.53 -3.98
N ASP A 92 2.34 -7.62 -4.76
CA ASP A 92 1.75 -7.67 -6.10
C ASP A 92 0.25 -7.31 -6.02
N VAL A 93 -0.05 -6.04 -6.25
CA VAL A 93 -1.40 -5.46 -6.18
C VAL A 93 -1.62 -4.72 -7.49
N ASP A 94 -2.55 -5.24 -8.30
CA ASP A 94 -3.01 -4.64 -9.54
C ASP A 94 -3.87 -3.42 -9.19
N LEU A 95 -3.23 -2.25 -9.11
CA LEU A 95 -3.83 -0.97 -8.74
C LEU A 95 -4.98 -0.52 -9.66
N GLY A 96 -5.34 -1.30 -10.67
CA GLY A 96 -6.39 -0.96 -11.62
C GLY A 96 -6.08 0.34 -12.34
N LEU A 97 -4.78 0.63 -12.58
CA LEU A 97 -4.40 1.76 -13.42
C LEU A 97 -5.04 1.50 -14.78
N PRO A 98 -5.92 2.40 -15.27
CA PRO A 98 -6.49 2.22 -16.59
C PRO A 98 -5.33 2.15 -17.59
N ALA A 99 -5.35 1.13 -18.44
CA ALA A 99 -4.39 1.04 -19.53
C ALA A 99 -4.56 2.31 -20.40
N VAL A 100 -3.62 3.24 -20.27
CA VAL A 100 -3.56 4.42 -21.12
C VAL A 100 -2.73 4.05 -22.34
N GLU A 101 -3.21 4.44 -23.53
CA GLU A 101 -2.42 4.27 -24.74
C GLU A 101 -1.13 5.10 -24.62
N PRO A 102 0.05 4.46 -24.59
CA PRO A 102 1.30 5.19 -24.41
C PRO A 102 1.60 6.06 -25.63
N PRO A 103 2.34 7.17 -25.46
CA PRO A 103 2.91 7.90 -26.60
C PRO A 103 3.81 6.96 -27.43
N ALA A 104 3.96 7.27 -28.72
CA ALA A 104 4.75 6.45 -29.64
C ALA A 104 6.22 6.25 -29.20
N VAL A 105 6.75 7.15 -28.38
CA VAL A 105 8.11 7.09 -27.83
C VAL A 105 8.07 7.33 -26.33
N LEU A 106 8.77 6.46 -25.61
CA LEU A 106 9.03 6.55 -24.18
C LEU A 106 10.52 6.24 -23.93
N HIS A 107 11.07 6.82 -22.88
CA HIS A 107 12.49 6.76 -22.51
C HIS A 107 12.69 5.94 -21.24
N HIS A 108 13.75 5.14 -21.21
CA HIS A 108 14.18 4.40 -20.03
C HIS A 108 15.65 4.69 -19.75
N GLY A 109 15.92 5.47 -18.70
CA GLY A 109 17.28 5.72 -18.22
C GLY A 109 17.86 4.45 -17.61
N THR A 110 18.95 3.94 -18.17
CA THR A 110 19.67 2.78 -17.64
C THR A 110 21.17 3.02 -17.62
N ALA A 111 21.89 2.35 -16.72
CA ALA A 111 23.34 2.45 -16.66
C ALA A 111 23.99 1.72 -17.85
N SER A 112 25.07 2.26 -18.43
CA SER A 112 25.70 1.67 -19.64
C SER A 112 26.12 0.20 -19.47
N ARG A 113 26.42 -0.23 -18.24
CA ARG A 113 26.71 -1.63 -17.89
C ARG A 113 25.53 -2.59 -18.09
N ALA A 114 24.30 -2.08 -18.06
CA ALA A 114 23.07 -2.86 -18.24
C ALA A 114 22.64 -2.96 -19.71
N LEU A 115 23.23 -2.15 -20.62
CA LEU A 115 22.91 -2.16 -22.06
C LEU A 115 23.01 -3.54 -22.70
N PRO A 116 24.07 -4.35 -22.48
CA PRO A 116 24.16 -5.67 -23.12
C PRO A 116 23.02 -6.60 -22.71
N LEU A 117 22.56 -6.49 -21.46
CA LEU A 117 21.47 -7.30 -20.94
C LEU A 117 20.12 -6.83 -21.49
N VAL A 118 19.88 -5.51 -21.51
CA VAL A 118 18.65 -4.91 -22.03
C VAL A 118 18.48 -5.20 -23.53
N LEU A 119 19.55 -5.13 -24.32
CA LEU A 119 19.51 -5.45 -25.75
C LEU A 119 19.20 -6.93 -26.03
N ARG A 120 19.59 -7.83 -25.12
CA ARG A 120 19.36 -9.26 -25.26
C ARG A 120 17.99 -9.71 -24.76
N GLU A 121 17.54 -9.16 -23.65
CA GLU A 121 16.38 -9.67 -22.89
C GLU A 121 15.19 -8.71 -22.84
N GLY A 122 15.33 -7.50 -23.38
CA GLY A 122 14.36 -6.42 -23.23
C GLY A 122 14.42 -5.76 -21.84
N LEU A 123 13.57 -4.76 -21.63
CA LEU A 123 13.43 -4.11 -20.33
C LEU A 123 12.69 -5.02 -19.35
N ARG A 124 13.31 -5.27 -18.20
CA ARG A 124 12.73 -6.06 -17.10
C ARG A 124 12.57 -5.18 -15.86
N PRO A 125 11.50 -5.37 -15.08
CA PRO A 125 11.25 -4.56 -13.88
C PRO A 125 12.23 -4.87 -12.73
N MET A 126 13.00 -5.97 -12.83
CA MET A 126 13.98 -6.43 -11.84
C MET A 126 13.34 -6.60 -10.46
N SER A 127 13.71 -5.77 -9.47
CA SER A 127 13.16 -5.79 -8.11
C SER A 127 11.90 -4.93 -7.95
N ARG A 128 11.45 -4.26 -9.01
CA ARG A 128 10.21 -3.49 -9.05
C ARG A 128 9.07 -4.33 -9.67
N GLN A 129 7.84 -3.83 -9.56
CA GLN A 129 6.66 -4.44 -10.18
C GLN A 129 6.62 -4.14 -11.68
N ASP A 130 6.75 -2.86 -12.04
CA ASP A 130 6.70 -2.41 -13.43
C ASP A 130 7.98 -1.73 -13.90
N VAL A 131 8.21 -1.77 -15.21
CA VAL A 131 9.25 -0.99 -15.86
C VAL A 131 8.80 0.47 -15.88
N HIS A 132 9.53 1.33 -15.18
CA HIS A 132 9.29 2.75 -15.23
C HIS A 132 9.84 3.33 -16.54
N LEU A 133 8.95 4.02 -17.26
CA LEU A 133 9.22 4.72 -18.50
C LEU A 133 8.90 6.21 -18.31
N SER A 134 9.76 7.07 -18.83
CA SER A 134 9.59 8.52 -18.86
C SER A 134 9.12 8.97 -20.24
N ALA A 135 8.26 9.98 -20.31
CA ALA A 135 7.92 10.63 -21.58
C ALA A 135 8.99 11.64 -22.03
N ASP A 136 9.92 11.99 -21.14
CA ASP A 136 10.98 12.97 -21.38
C ASP A 136 12.34 12.27 -21.49
N ALA A 137 13.14 12.68 -22.47
CA ALA A 137 14.50 12.19 -22.72
C ALA A 137 15.55 12.82 -21.78
N ALA A 138 15.22 13.94 -21.12
CA ALA A 138 16.12 14.74 -20.30
C ALA A 138 15.90 14.49 -18.79
N THR A 139 16.35 13.34 -18.28
CA THR A 139 16.64 13.14 -16.85
C THR A 139 17.70 12.06 -16.69
#